data_AF-A0A641IY50-F1
#
_entry.id   AF-A0A641IY50-F1
#
_cell.length_a   1.000
_cell.length_b   1.000
_cell.length_c   1.000
_cell.angle_alpha   90.00
_cell.angle_beta   90.00
_cell.angle_gamma   90.00
#
_symmetry.space_group_name_H-M   'P 1'
#
loop_
_entity.id
_entity.type
_entity.pdbx_description
1 polymer ?
#
loop_
_entity_poly.entity_id
_entity_poly.type
_entity_poly.pdbx_seq_one_letter_code
_entity_poly.pdbx_strand_id
1 'polypeptide(L)'
;VRTAQIAVLEVTQDYAVADGSTANTLRARVTDAFGNALAGQTVSVLRGNGATVSPTVITGPDGTVEISVTSQTAGASTVTASINSSSLSRNVTFVADVRTAQIAVLEVTQDYAVADGSTANTLRARVTDAFGVTDAFG
;
A
#
# COMPACT_ATOMS: atom_id res chain seq x y z
N VAL A 1 10.55 -15.52 32.13
CA VAL A 1 9.87 -14.29 31.67
C VAL A 1 9.07 -14.66 30.43
N ARG A 2 7.75 -14.41 30.39
CA ARG A 2 6.95 -14.61 29.17
C ARG A 2 7.11 -13.37 28.32
N THR A 3 7.93 -13.43 27.28
CA THR A 3 8.11 -12.29 26.36
C THR A 3 7.04 -12.36 25.27
N ALA A 4 6.34 -11.25 25.05
CA ALA A 4 5.38 -11.14 23.96
C ALA A 4 6.11 -11.17 22.60
N GLN A 5 5.53 -11.89 21.64
CA GLN A 5 6.03 -12.02 20.27
C GLN A 5 4.88 -11.91 19.27
N ILE A 6 5.18 -11.46 18.05
CA ILE A 6 4.21 -11.50 16.95
C ILE A 6 4.20 -12.90 16.38
N ALA A 7 3.12 -13.64 16.65
CA ALA A 7 2.95 -15.01 16.16
C ALA A 7 2.49 -15.04 14.70
N VAL A 8 1.61 -14.11 14.33
CA VAL A 8 1.03 -14.03 12.99
C VAL A 8 0.89 -12.57 12.58
N LEU A 9 1.16 -12.31 11.30
CA LEU A 9 0.77 -11.09 10.60
C LEU A 9 0.16 -11.50 9.27
N GLU A 10 -1.11 -11.18 9.07
CA GLU A 10 -1.87 -11.55 7.87
C GLU A 10 -2.53 -10.31 7.26
N VAL A 11 -2.67 -10.31 5.94
CA VAL A 11 -3.39 -9.27 5.21
C VAL A 11 -4.85 -9.68 5.13
N THR A 12 -5.74 -8.87 5.69
CA THR A 12 -7.19 -9.11 5.72
C THR A 12 -7.91 -8.35 4.61
N GLN A 13 -7.35 -7.23 4.16
CA GLN A 13 -7.81 -6.47 3.00
C GLN A 13 -6.60 -5.99 2.22
N ASP A 14 -6.57 -6.26 0.92
CA ASP A 14 -5.54 -5.79 -0.01
C ASP A 14 -6.17 -5.07 -1.21
N TYR A 15 -5.33 -4.42 -2.03
CA TYR A 15 -5.72 -3.72 -3.26
C TYR A 15 -6.65 -2.51 -3.05
N ALA A 16 -6.52 -1.83 -1.91
CA ALA A 16 -7.18 -0.54 -1.68
C ALA A 16 -6.79 0.52 -2.71
N VAL A 17 -7.72 1.39 -3.05
CA VAL A 17 -7.47 2.53 -3.93
C VAL A 17 -6.49 3.50 -3.25
N ALA A 18 -5.52 3.99 -4.00
CA ALA A 18 -4.50 4.94 -3.54
C ALA A 18 -5.05 6.37 -3.42
N ASP A 19 -6.18 6.55 -2.73
CA ASP A 19 -6.87 7.83 -2.55
C ASP A 19 -6.53 8.52 -1.21
N GLY A 20 -5.68 7.91 -0.38
CA GLY A 20 -5.32 8.35 0.95
C GLY A 20 -6.36 8.08 2.05
N SER A 21 -7.55 7.56 1.71
CA SER A 21 -8.66 7.30 2.63
C SER A 21 -9.04 5.82 2.71
N THR A 22 -9.00 5.10 1.60
CA THR A 22 -9.30 3.69 1.49
C THR A 22 -8.10 2.89 2.01
N ALA A 23 -8.34 2.06 3.02
CA ALA A 23 -7.28 1.36 3.73
C ALA A 23 -7.17 -0.10 3.28
N ASN A 24 -5.92 -0.55 3.13
CA ASN A 24 -5.57 -1.96 3.29
C ASN A 24 -5.57 -2.27 4.79
N THR A 25 -5.93 -3.50 5.16
CA THR A 25 -5.96 -3.92 6.56
C THR A 25 -5.14 -5.17 6.77
N LEU A 26 -4.37 -5.18 7.85
CA LEU A 26 -3.65 -6.33 8.32
C LEU A 26 -4.10 -6.67 9.74
N ARG A 27 -4.08 -7.97 10.08
CA ARG A 27 -4.28 -8.43 11.45
C ARG A 27 -2.99 -9.01 11.99
N ALA A 28 -2.55 -8.48 13.13
CA ALA A 28 -1.44 -9.03 13.89
C ALA A 28 -1.97 -9.80 15.10
N ARG A 29 -1.39 -10.97 15.38
CA ARG A 29 -1.67 -11.76 16.58
C ARG A 29 -0.43 -11.85 17.45
N VAL A 30 -0.55 -11.44 18.70
CA VAL A 30 0.52 -11.47 19.70
C VAL A 30 0.28 -12.59 20.68
N THR A 31 1.30 -13.42 20.88
CA THR A 31 1.27 -14.49 21.87
C THR A 31 2.49 -14.45 22.76
N ASP A 32 2.46 -15.20 23.86
CA ASP A 32 3.69 -15.60 24.55
C ASP A 32 4.39 -16.77 23.82
N ALA A 33 5.52 -17.20 24.36
CA ALA A 33 6.29 -18.34 23.85
C ALA A 33 5.55 -19.70 23.94
N PHE A 34 4.45 -19.78 24.69
CA PHE A 34 3.63 -20.98 24.85
C PHE A 34 2.38 -20.97 23.94
N GLY A 35 2.19 -19.90 23.17
CA GLY A 35 1.05 -19.72 22.26
C GLY A 35 -0.19 -19.11 22.92
N ASN A 36 -0.11 -18.62 24.16
CA ASN A 36 -1.22 -17.93 24.81
C ASN A 36 -1.37 -16.52 24.21
N ALA A 37 -2.58 -16.14 23.83
CA ALA A 37 -2.88 -14.79 23.37
C ALA A 37 -2.61 -13.76 24.48
N LEU A 38 -1.98 -12.65 24.12
CA LEU A 38 -1.63 -11.58 25.06
C LEU A 38 -2.37 -10.29 24.69
N ALA A 39 -3.25 -9.84 25.58
CA ALA A 39 -3.94 -8.57 25.46
C ALA A 39 -3.11 -7.40 25.99
N GLY A 40 -3.45 -6.18 25.56
CA GLY A 40 -2.86 -4.93 26.05
C GLY A 40 -1.39 -4.74 25.67
N GLN A 41 -0.88 -5.54 24.73
CA GLN A 41 0.48 -5.43 24.22
C GLN A 41 0.56 -4.33 23.15
N THR A 42 1.52 -3.41 23.32
CA THR A 42 1.83 -2.37 22.33
C THR A 42 2.66 -2.97 21.20
N VAL A 43 2.12 -2.91 19.98
CA VAL A 43 2.80 -3.31 18.74
C VAL A 43 3.19 -2.03 18.00
N SER A 44 4.47 -1.92 17.66
CA SER A 44 4.98 -0.85 16.82
C SER A 44 4.81 -1.22 15.36
N VAL A 45 4.39 -0.27 14.52
CA VAL A 45 4.16 -0.49 13.09
C VAL A 45 5.00 0.47 12.28
N LEU A 46 5.78 -0.08 11.36
CA LEU A 46 6.55 0.65 10.36
C LEU A 46 5.92 0.42 8.98
N ARG A 47 6.06 1.44 8.13
CA ARG A 47 5.48 1.48 6.79
C ARG A 47 6.54 1.79 5.74
N GLY A 48 6.35 1.23 4.55
CA GLY A 48 7.13 1.54 3.35
C GLY A 48 6.41 2.50 2.41
N ASN A 49 7.09 2.86 1.32
CA ASN A 49 6.55 3.53 0.12
C ASN A 49 5.57 4.71 0.36
N GLY A 50 5.83 5.55 1.36
CA GLY A 50 4.99 6.73 1.64
C GLY A 50 3.58 6.44 2.16
N ALA A 51 3.27 5.19 2.51
CA ALA A 51 2.00 4.82 3.12
C ALA A 51 1.82 5.48 4.50
N THR A 52 0.58 5.63 4.95
CA THR A 52 0.21 6.17 6.26
C THR A 52 -0.37 5.06 7.13
N VAL A 53 0.10 4.96 8.37
CA VAL A 53 -0.34 3.98 9.37
C VAL A 53 -0.24 4.60 10.76
N SER A 54 -1.04 4.11 11.71
CA SER A 54 -0.82 4.38 13.13
C SER A 54 0.51 3.75 13.57
N PRO A 55 1.47 4.53 14.12
CA PRO A 55 2.81 4.03 14.44
C PRO A 55 2.82 3.01 15.58
N THR A 56 1.78 3.03 16.41
CA THR A 56 1.57 2.06 17.50
C THR A 56 0.11 1.63 17.54
N VAL A 57 -0.10 0.36 17.83
CA VAL A 57 -1.43 -0.23 18.04
C VAL A 57 -1.41 -1.13 19.27
N ILE A 58 -2.57 -1.35 19.90
CA ILE A 58 -2.68 -2.15 21.14
C ILE A 58 -3.55 -3.36 20.87
N THR A 59 -3.08 -4.53 21.30
CA THR A 59 -3.84 -5.78 21.17
C THR A 59 -5.07 -5.83 22.07
N GLY A 60 -6.16 -6.34 21.50
CA GLY A 60 -7.41 -6.61 22.18
C GLY A 60 -7.35 -7.82 23.11
N PRO A 61 -8.48 -8.16 23.76
CA PRO A 61 -8.56 -9.27 24.73
C PRO A 61 -8.19 -10.64 24.17
N ASP A 62 -8.34 -10.84 22.86
CA ASP A 62 -8.01 -12.06 22.11
C ASP A 62 -6.54 -12.09 21.62
N GLY A 63 -5.75 -11.07 21.99
CA GLY A 63 -4.37 -10.89 21.56
C GLY A 63 -4.20 -10.51 20.10
N THR A 64 -5.27 -10.06 19.43
CA THR A 64 -5.20 -9.57 18.04
C THR A 64 -5.31 -8.05 17.97
N VAL A 65 -4.83 -7.48 16.87
CA VAL A 65 -4.97 -6.06 16.56
C VAL A 65 -5.05 -5.86 15.07
N GLU A 66 -5.90 -4.92 14.65
CA GLU A 66 -6.01 -4.49 13.26
C GLU A 66 -5.08 -3.30 12.98
N ILE A 67 -4.46 -3.33 11.82
CA ILE A 67 -3.54 -2.32 11.32
C ILE A 67 -4.10 -1.80 10.00
N SER A 68 -4.62 -0.58 10.02
CA SER A 68 -5.14 0.10 8.84
C SER A 68 -4.05 0.94 8.18
N VAL A 69 -3.84 0.72 6.88
CA VAL A 69 -2.79 1.37 6.09
C VAL A 69 -3.42 2.05 4.89
N THR A 70 -3.21 3.34 4.73
CA THR A 70 -3.65 4.10 3.55
C THR A 70 -2.45 4.58 2.73
N SER A 71 -2.66 4.92 1.47
CA SER A 71 -1.62 5.48 0.60
C SER A 71 -2.26 6.40 -0.44
N GLN A 72 -1.52 7.42 -0.88
CA GLN A 72 -1.83 8.22 -2.08
C GLN A 72 -1.02 7.76 -3.30
N THR A 73 -0.11 6.81 -3.11
CA THR A 73 0.74 6.26 -4.15
C THR A 73 0.35 4.82 -4.40
N ALA A 74 0.05 4.48 -5.65
CA ALA A 74 -0.17 3.08 -6.04
C ALA A 74 1.13 2.27 -5.99
N GLY A 75 0.97 0.96 -5.91
CA GLY A 75 2.06 0.00 -5.83
C GLY A 75 2.18 -0.66 -4.46
N ALA A 76 3.20 -1.48 -4.32
CA ALA A 76 3.44 -2.26 -3.10
C ALA A 76 3.98 -1.36 -1.98
N SER A 77 3.52 -1.61 -0.76
CA SER A 77 4.04 -1.04 0.48
C SER A 77 4.28 -2.16 1.48
N THR A 78 5.47 -2.17 2.08
CA THR A 78 5.82 -3.12 3.14
C THR A 78 5.38 -2.58 4.49
N VAL A 79 4.65 -3.39 5.24
CA VAL A 79 4.20 -3.12 6.60
C VAL A 79 4.93 -4.06 7.53
N THR A 80 5.64 -3.51 8.50
CA THR A 80 6.39 -4.27 9.51
C THR A 80 5.79 -4.02 10.87
N ALA A 81 5.28 -5.08 11.51
CA ALA A 81 4.87 -5.04 12.90
C ALA A 81 6.04 -5.53 13.77
N SER A 82 6.26 -4.90 14.92
CA SER A 82 7.28 -5.32 15.89
C SER A 82 6.83 -5.15 17.34
N ILE A 83 7.33 -6.05 18.20
CA ILE A 83 7.18 -5.99 19.65
C ILE A 83 8.38 -6.67 20.31
N ASN A 84 8.99 -6.01 21.30
CA ASN A 84 10.22 -6.50 21.94
C ASN A 84 11.30 -6.84 20.88
N SER A 85 11.76 -8.09 20.84
CA SER A 85 12.71 -8.63 19.85
C SER A 85 12.04 -9.37 18.69
N SER A 86 10.71 -9.38 18.60
CA SER A 86 9.94 -10.06 17.56
C SER A 86 9.45 -9.05 16.51
N SER A 87 9.55 -9.42 15.22
CA SER A 87 9.02 -8.62 14.12
C SER A 87 8.57 -9.50 12.96
N LEU A 88 7.53 -9.07 12.25
CA LEU A 88 7.04 -9.68 11.03
C LEU A 88 6.69 -8.60 10.01
N SER A 89 6.94 -8.89 8.73
CA SER A 89 6.62 -8.00 7.63
C SER A 89 5.68 -8.64 6.63
N ARG A 90 4.79 -7.84 6.05
CA ARG A 90 3.90 -8.20 4.93
C ARG A 90 3.84 -7.06 3.94
N ASN A 91 3.60 -7.41 2.68
CA ASN A 91 3.35 -6.43 1.64
C ASN A 91 1.86 -6.29 1.44
N VAL A 92 1.40 -5.06 1.24
CA VAL A 92 0.09 -4.71 0.73
C VAL A 92 0.27 -3.89 -0.54
N THR A 93 -0.68 -3.96 -1.45
CA THR A 93 -0.65 -3.25 -2.74
C THR A 93 -1.77 -2.24 -2.80
N PHE A 94 -1.46 -1.01 -3.23
CA PHE A 94 -2.47 0.00 -3.53
C PHE A 94 -2.67 0.11 -5.04
N VAL A 95 -3.90 0.29 -5.47
CA VAL A 95 -4.27 0.45 -6.89
C VAL A 95 -4.54 1.92 -7.22
N ALA A 96 -4.15 2.39 -8.39
CA ALA A 96 -4.40 3.77 -8.82
C ALA A 96 -5.91 4.04 -8.97
N ASP A 97 -6.35 5.28 -8.74
CA ASP A 97 -7.76 5.63 -8.89
C ASP A 97 -8.13 5.88 -10.36
N VAL A 98 -8.49 4.81 -11.06
CA VAL A 98 -8.89 4.83 -12.48
C VAL A 98 -10.07 5.75 -12.77
N ARG A 99 -10.91 6.09 -11.78
CA ARG A 99 -12.07 6.99 -11.98
C ARG A 99 -11.61 8.44 -12.17
N THR A 100 -10.41 8.75 -11.70
CA THR A 100 -9.81 10.07 -11.79
C THR A 100 -8.69 10.15 -12.83
N ALA A 101 -8.56 9.12 -13.68
CA ALA A 101 -7.59 9.10 -14.75
C ALA A 101 -7.79 10.28 -15.71
N GLN A 102 -6.72 11.04 -15.94
CA GLN A 102 -6.66 12.20 -16.81
C GLN A 102 -5.38 12.16 -17.64
N ILE A 103 -5.43 12.72 -18.86
CA ILE A 103 -4.23 12.89 -19.69
C ILE A 103 -3.39 13.99 -19.06
N ALA A 104 -2.28 13.62 -18.42
CA ALA A 104 -1.37 14.55 -17.78
C ALA A 104 -0.46 15.28 -18.78
N VAL A 105 -0.03 14.55 -19.83
CA VAL A 105 0.84 15.10 -20.86
C VAL A 105 0.39 14.58 -22.22
N LEU A 106 0.32 15.48 -23.19
CA LEU A 106 0.20 15.14 -24.60
C LEU A 106 1.37 15.82 -25.33
N GLU A 107 2.30 15.01 -25.84
CA GLU A 107 3.47 15.46 -26.57
C GLU A 107 3.36 15.07 -28.03
N VAL A 108 3.63 16.02 -28.92
CA VAL A 108 3.74 15.74 -30.36
C VAL A 108 5.16 15.25 -30.64
N THR A 109 5.31 13.97 -30.95
CA THR A 109 6.62 13.36 -31.23
C THR A 109 7.01 13.46 -32.70
N GLN A 110 6.04 13.61 -33.59
CA GLN A 110 6.25 13.94 -34.99
C GLN A 110 5.07 14.76 -35.51
N ASP A 111 5.36 15.97 -35.94
CA ASP A 111 4.43 16.84 -36.66
C ASP A 111 4.92 17.06 -38.11
N TYR A 112 4.04 17.56 -38.97
CA TYR A 112 4.30 17.84 -40.39
C TYR A 112 4.65 16.62 -41.24
N ALA A 113 4.03 15.47 -40.97
CA ALA A 113 4.11 14.31 -41.85
C ALA A 113 3.69 14.67 -43.29
N VAL A 114 4.42 14.11 -44.25
CA VAL A 114 4.12 14.27 -45.67
C VAL A 114 2.74 13.67 -45.96
N ALA A 115 1.91 14.37 -46.74
CA ALA A 115 0.58 13.90 -47.13
C ALA A 115 0.66 12.82 -48.23
N ASP A 116 1.45 11.77 -48.00
CA ASP A 116 1.70 10.64 -48.89
C ASP A 116 0.82 9.41 -48.55
N GLY A 117 0.02 9.49 -47.49
CA GLY A 117 -0.81 8.38 -46.99
C GLY A 117 -0.03 7.24 -46.34
N SER A 118 1.30 7.37 -46.19
CA SER A 118 2.20 6.38 -45.61
C SER A 118 2.91 6.90 -44.36
N THR A 119 3.12 8.21 -44.25
CA THR A 119 3.80 8.86 -43.14
C THR A 119 2.76 9.44 -42.19
N ALA A 120 2.80 9.03 -40.91
CA ALA A 120 1.88 9.49 -39.88
C ALA A 120 2.53 10.53 -38.96
N ASN A 121 1.75 11.51 -38.51
CA ASN A 121 2.09 12.24 -37.30
C ASN A 121 1.98 11.31 -36.10
N THR A 122 2.89 11.44 -35.14
CA THR A 122 2.88 10.63 -33.93
C THR A 122 2.74 11.51 -32.71
N LEU A 123 1.89 11.06 -31.78
CA LEU A 123 1.63 11.69 -30.49
C LEU A 123 1.95 10.67 -29.40
N ARG A 124 2.53 11.14 -28.30
CA ARG A 124 2.69 10.36 -27.07
C ARG A 124 1.85 11.00 -25.97
N ALA A 125 0.96 10.21 -25.37
CA ALA A 125 0.19 10.62 -24.20
C ALA A 125 0.72 9.94 -22.94
N ARG A 126 0.72 10.66 -21.82
CA ARG A 126 0.91 10.09 -20.47
C ARG A 126 -0.37 10.32 -19.68
N VAL A 127 -0.93 9.24 -19.13
CA VAL A 127 -2.12 9.27 -18.28
C VAL A 127 -1.71 9.17 -16.82
N THR A 128 -2.33 9.97 -15.96
CA THR A 128 -2.19 9.87 -14.50
C THR A 128 -3.55 10.00 -13.85
N ASP A 129 -3.74 9.47 -12.66
CA ASP A 129 -4.91 9.77 -11.84
C ASP A 129 -4.86 11.20 -11.25
N ALA A 130 -5.91 11.61 -10.51
CA ALA A 130 -5.98 12.94 -9.89
C ALA A 130 -4.90 13.18 -8.82
N PHE A 131 -4.24 12.13 -8.35
CA PHE A 131 -3.11 12.21 -7.41
C PHE A 131 -1.76 12.17 -8.14
N GLY A 132 -1.75 12.15 -9.48
CA GLY A 132 -0.53 12.13 -10.30
C GLY A 132 0.12 10.74 -10.39
N VAL A 133 -0.57 9.70 -9.91
CA VAL A 133 -0.09 8.32 -10.01
C VAL A 133 -0.26 7.86 -11.44
N THR A 134 0.83 7.37 -12.04
CA THR A 134 0.85 6.98 -13.46
C THR A 134 0.29 5.57 -13.56
N ASP A 135 -0.72 5.37 -14.41
CA ASP A 135 -0.98 4.02 -14.89
C ASP A 135 0.23 3.58 -15.73
N ALA A 136 0.76 2.40 -15.46
CA ALA A 136 1.74 1.83 -16.38
C ALA A 136 0.96 1.25 -17.56
N PHE A 137 0.44 2.09 -18.47
CA PHE A 137 0.12 1.62 -19.81
C PHE A 137 1.44 1.42 -20.57
N GLY A 138 2.00 0.22 -20.42
CA GLY A 138 2.98 -0.36 -21.34
C GLY A 138 2.27 -1.11 -22.46
#